data_AF-X1H2P7-F1
#
_entry.id   AF-X1H2P7-F1
#
_cell.length_a   1.000
_cell.length_b   1.000
_cell.length_c   1.000
_cell.angle_alpha   90.00
_cell.angle_beta   90.00
_cell.angle_gamma   90.00
#
_symmetry.space_group_name_H-M   'P 1'
#
loop_
_entity.id
_entity.type
_entity.pdbx_description
1 polymer ?
#
loop_
_entity_poly.entity_id
_entity_poly.type
_entity_poly.pdbx_seq_one_letter_code
_entity_poly.pdbx_strand_id
1 'polypeptide(L)'
;MDTVQNNALVINSISEVEKITTKEKICFISQTTKNIYDFYKLSSALLNKAEELRIFNTICKSTSERQKSALELAKEVDVMLVIGGKESANTTRLAEIGKKQGVKTYHIETKNQIKYKWFHHEDKVGITSGASTPDWVTNEVIDKLKELYG
;
A
#
# COMPACT_ATOMS: atom_id res chain seq x y z
N MET A 1 4.25 -18.36 -12.04
CA MET A 1 2.84 -17.97 -12.14
C MET A 1 2.08 -19.11 -11.50
N ASP A 2 1.33 -18.81 -10.46
CA ASP A 2 0.53 -19.82 -9.78
C ASP A 2 -0.80 -19.96 -10.51
N THR A 3 -1.30 -21.18 -10.63
CA THR A 3 -2.59 -21.49 -11.22
C THR A 3 -3.57 -21.87 -10.12
N VAL A 4 -4.77 -21.27 -10.15
CA VAL A 4 -5.87 -21.64 -9.26
C VAL A 4 -6.87 -22.45 -10.09
N GLN A 5 -7.12 -23.69 -9.70
CA GLN A 5 -8.11 -24.59 -10.32
C GLN A 5 -7.99 -24.72 -11.86
N ASN A 6 -6.76 -24.67 -12.39
CA ASN A 6 -6.42 -24.80 -13.83
C ASN A 6 -7.02 -23.75 -14.79
N ASN A 7 -7.79 -22.77 -14.32
CA ASN A 7 -8.45 -21.76 -15.18
C ASN A 7 -8.14 -20.30 -14.80
N ALA A 8 -7.40 -20.04 -13.72
CA ALA A 8 -7.02 -18.69 -13.33
C ALA A 8 -5.50 -18.58 -13.06
N LEU A 9 -4.91 -17.48 -13.51
CA LEU A 9 -3.50 -17.15 -13.30
C LEU A 9 -3.37 -16.07 -12.24
N VAL A 10 -2.52 -16.29 -11.25
CA VAL A 10 -2.12 -15.26 -10.29
C VAL A 10 -0.90 -14.54 -10.84
N ILE A 11 -1.00 -13.21 -10.93
CA ILE A 11 0.08 -12.32 -11.35
C ILE A 11 0.45 -11.32 -10.27
N ASN A 12 1.74 -11.22 -9.96
CA ASN A 12 2.26 -10.28 -8.97
C ASN A 12 3.15 -9.18 -9.58
N SER A 13 3.61 -9.37 -10.81
CA SER A 13 4.60 -8.50 -11.45
C SER A 13 4.37 -8.35 -12.96
N ILE A 14 4.95 -7.30 -13.55
CA ILE A 14 4.90 -7.10 -15.02
C ILE A 14 5.63 -8.22 -15.74
N SER A 15 6.75 -8.70 -15.21
CA SER A 15 7.52 -9.79 -15.83
C SER A 15 6.72 -11.11 -15.87
N GLU A 16 5.74 -11.30 -14.98
CA GLU A 16 4.78 -12.40 -15.10
C GLU A 16 3.74 -12.16 -16.19
N VAL A 17 3.27 -10.92 -16.35
CA VAL A 17 2.36 -10.54 -17.46
C VAL A 17 3.03 -10.76 -18.81
N GLU A 18 4.32 -10.44 -18.94
CA GLU A 18 5.08 -10.64 -20.18
C GLU A 18 5.14 -12.10 -20.63
N LYS A 19 5.14 -13.05 -19.68
CA LYS A 19 5.12 -14.49 -19.93
C LYS A 19 3.75 -15.02 -20.40
N ILE A 20 2.70 -14.21 -20.32
CA ILE A 20 1.38 -14.56 -20.83
C ILE A 20 1.42 -14.54 -22.36
N THR A 21 1.08 -15.67 -22.97
CA THR A 21 0.78 -15.75 -24.40
C THR A 21 -0.55 -15.08 -24.69
N THR A 22 -0.67 -14.43 -25.85
CA THR A 22 -1.90 -13.73 -26.24
C THR A 22 -3.11 -14.66 -26.18
N LYS A 23 -4.21 -14.18 -25.60
CA LYS A 23 -5.49 -14.91 -25.48
C LYS A 23 -6.61 -14.11 -26.15
N GLU A 24 -7.66 -14.78 -26.61
CA GLU A 24 -8.85 -14.09 -27.14
C GLU A 24 -9.52 -13.24 -26.05
N LYS A 25 -9.69 -13.79 -24.83
CA LYS A 25 -10.40 -13.14 -23.74
C LYS A 25 -9.66 -13.26 -22.42
N ILE A 26 -9.45 -12.12 -21.75
CA ILE A 26 -8.91 -12.06 -20.39
C ILE A 26 -9.88 -11.29 -19.50
N CYS A 27 -10.18 -11.86 -18.33
CA CYS A 27 -10.83 -11.16 -17.23
C CYS A 27 -9.79 -10.91 -16.12
N PHE A 28 -9.63 -9.65 -15.73
CA PHE A 28 -8.69 -9.23 -14.69
C PHE A 28 -9.44 -8.72 -13.46
N ILE A 29 -9.18 -9.35 -12.31
CA ILE A 29 -9.71 -8.97 -11.00
C ILE A 29 -8.55 -8.69 -10.03
N SER A 30 -8.85 -8.01 -8.92
CA SER A 30 -7.86 -7.59 -7.93
C SER A 30 -8.10 -8.18 -6.54
N GLN A 31 -7.03 -8.40 -5.80
CA GLN A 31 -7.14 -8.65 -4.36
C GLN A 31 -7.70 -7.40 -3.67
N THR A 32 -8.56 -7.59 -2.65
CA THR A 32 -9.23 -6.50 -1.92
C THR A 32 -8.27 -5.48 -1.29
N THR A 33 -7.04 -5.92 -0.98
CA THR A 33 -5.96 -5.11 -0.39
C THR A 33 -4.80 -4.82 -1.35
N LYS A 34 -5.00 -4.97 -2.66
CA LYS A 34 -3.96 -4.66 -3.67
C LYS A 34 -3.63 -3.16 -3.62
N ASN A 35 -2.36 -2.84 -3.88
CA ASN A 35 -1.94 -1.46 -4.12
C ASN A 35 -2.59 -0.96 -5.42
N ILE A 36 -3.23 0.21 -5.39
CA ILE A 36 -3.99 0.74 -6.52
C ILE A 36 -3.09 1.09 -7.72
N TYR A 37 -1.86 1.55 -7.48
CA TYR A 37 -0.89 1.84 -8.54
C TYR A 37 -0.45 0.56 -9.23
N ASP A 38 -0.16 -0.49 -8.46
CA ASP A 38 0.24 -1.78 -9.04
C ASP A 38 -0.91 -2.43 -9.81
N PHE A 39 -2.17 -2.25 -9.36
CA PHE A 39 -3.35 -2.66 -10.12
C PHE A 39 -3.39 -1.97 -11.49
N TYR A 40 -3.25 -0.64 -11.54
CA TYR A 40 -3.23 0.10 -12.81
C TYR A 40 -2.05 -0.30 -13.70
N LYS A 41 -0.88 -0.50 -13.10
CA LYS A 41 0.33 -0.90 -13.84
C LYS A 41 0.15 -2.27 -14.50
N LEU A 42 -0.41 -3.23 -13.77
CA LEU A 42 -0.68 -4.57 -14.29
C LEU A 42 -1.81 -4.56 -15.32
N SER A 43 -2.89 -3.80 -15.10
CA SER A 43 -3.98 -3.68 -16.08
C SER A 43 -3.49 -3.10 -17.40
N SER A 44 -2.60 -2.10 -17.35
CA SER A 44 -2.02 -1.52 -18.56
C SER A 44 -1.11 -2.51 -19.30
N ALA A 45 -0.32 -3.31 -18.58
CA ALA A 45 0.52 -4.34 -19.19
C ALA A 45 -0.29 -5.45 -19.88
N LEU A 46 -1.50 -5.73 -19.38
CA LEU A 46 -2.41 -6.74 -19.94
C LEU A 46 -3.11 -6.29 -21.23
N LEU A 47 -3.16 -5.00 -21.54
CA LEU A 47 -3.82 -4.49 -22.76
C LEU A 47 -3.25 -5.14 -24.04
N ASN A 48 -1.95 -5.41 -24.07
CA ASN A 48 -1.29 -6.02 -25.23
C ASN A 48 -1.31 -7.56 -25.22
N LYS A 49 -2.04 -8.18 -24.29
CA LYS A 49 -2.08 -9.63 -24.06
C LYS A 49 -3.43 -10.27 -24.35
N ALA A 50 -4.44 -9.47 -24.70
CA ALA A 50 -5.78 -9.95 -25.01
C ALA A 50 -6.41 -9.21 -26.19
N GLU A 51 -7.22 -9.91 -26.99
CA GLU A 51 -8.10 -9.25 -27.96
C GLU A 51 -9.28 -8.56 -27.24
N GLU A 52 -9.84 -9.21 -26.22
CA GLU A 52 -10.83 -8.65 -25.31
C GLU A 52 -10.33 -8.69 -23.87
N LEU A 53 -10.12 -7.53 -23.26
CA LEU A 53 -9.75 -7.39 -21.84
C LEU A 53 -10.89 -6.75 -21.04
N ARG A 54 -11.41 -7.47 -20.05
CA ARG A 54 -12.35 -6.92 -19.05
C ARG A 54 -11.66 -6.77 -17.71
N ILE A 55 -11.71 -5.57 -17.16
CA ILE A 55 -11.06 -5.23 -15.88
C ILE A 55 -12.13 -4.90 -14.85
N PHE A 56 -12.12 -5.62 -13.74
CA PHE A 56 -12.98 -5.35 -12.59
C PHE A 56 -12.12 -4.97 -11.39
N ASN A 57 -12.21 -3.71 -10.98
CA ASN A 57 -11.54 -3.25 -9.77
C ASN A 57 -12.29 -3.75 -8.53
N THR A 58 -11.88 -4.89 -8.02
CA THR A 58 -12.41 -5.52 -6.81
C THR A 58 -11.63 -5.12 -5.54
N ILE A 59 -10.83 -4.05 -5.59
CA ILE A 59 -10.21 -3.45 -4.39
C ILE A 59 -11.31 -2.85 -3.52
N CYS A 60 -11.26 -3.10 -2.21
CA CYS A 60 -12.25 -2.56 -1.29
C CYS A 60 -12.21 -1.02 -1.26
N LYS A 61 -13.37 -0.36 -1.25
CA LYS A 61 -13.48 1.11 -1.23
C LYS A 61 -12.70 1.73 -0.07
N SER A 62 -12.81 1.18 1.14
CA SER A 62 -12.10 1.67 2.32
C SER A 62 -10.58 1.55 2.21
N THR A 63 -10.09 0.57 1.43
CA THR A 63 -8.67 0.42 1.13
C THR A 63 -8.24 1.54 0.18
N SER A 64 -8.99 1.76 -0.90
CA SER A 64 -8.70 2.81 -1.88
C SER A 64 -8.71 4.21 -1.25
N GLU A 65 -9.65 4.49 -0.36
CA GLU A 65 -9.73 5.76 0.38
C GLU A 65 -8.52 5.97 1.28
N ARG A 66 -8.11 4.96 2.08
CA ARG A 66 -6.91 5.06 2.91
C ARG A 66 -5.63 5.23 2.09
N GLN A 67 -5.49 4.48 0.99
CA GLN A 67 -4.35 4.63 0.09
C GLN A 67 -4.29 6.03 -0.52
N LYS A 68 -5.43 6.61 -0.90
CA LYS A 68 -5.52 7.99 -1.38
C LYS A 68 -5.15 9.00 -0.28
N SER A 69 -5.69 8.84 0.93
CA SER A 69 -5.35 9.73 2.06
C SER A 69 -3.86 9.66 2.42
N ALA A 70 -3.26 8.46 2.42
CA ALA A 70 -1.84 8.29 2.66
C ALA A 70 -0.98 8.91 1.55
N LEU A 71 -1.45 8.85 0.29
CA LEU A 71 -0.79 9.50 -0.84
C LEU A 71 -0.81 11.02 -0.72
N GLU A 72 -1.96 11.61 -0.39
CA GLU A 72 -2.06 13.06 -0.20
C GLU A 72 -1.25 13.52 1.02
N LEU A 73 -1.34 12.79 2.15
CA LEU A 73 -0.54 13.09 3.34
C LEU A 73 0.97 13.05 3.05
N ALA A 74 1.43 12.06 2.28
CA ALA A 74 2.83 11.95 1.89
C ALA A 74 3.32 13.15 1.05
N LYS A 75 2.45 13.97 0.44
CA LYS A 75 2.91 15.16 -0.30
C LYS A 75 3.17 16.36 0.62
N GLU A 76 2.70 16.32 1.86
CA GLU A 76 2.67 17.47 2.77
C GLU A 76 3.62 17.34 3.97
N VAL A 77 4.32 16.21 4.08
CA VAL A 77 5.11 15.84 5.27
C VAL A 77 6.52 15.41 4.92
N ASP A 78 7.46 15.64 5.84
CA ASP A 78 8.87 15.28 5.70
C ASP A 78 9.10 13.80 6.06
N VAL A 79 8.31 13.30 7.02
CA VAL A 79 8.37 11.92 7.51
C VAL A 79 6.98 11.31 7.61
N MET A 80 6.83 10.09 7.10
CA MET A 80 5.62 9.27 7.24
C MET A 80 5.83 8.18 8.29
N LEU A 81 4.92 8.07 9.24
CA LEU A 81 4.86 7.01 10.24
C LEU A 81 3.58 6.19 10.03
N VAL A 82 3.76 4.92 9.71
CA VAL A 82 2.68 3.97 9.40
C VAL A 82 2.58 2.93 10.50
N ILE A 83 1.42 2.84 11.15
CA ILE A 83 1.21 2.03 12.35
C ILE A 83 0.36 0.80 12.05
N GLY A 84 0.89 -0.39 12.34
CA GLY A 84 0.14 -1.65 12.30
C GLY A 84 1.01 -2.85 12.00
N GLY A 85 0.41 -4.04 12.06
CA GLY A 85 1.11 -5.33 11.89
C GLY A 85 1.95 -5.39 10.61
N LYS A 86 3.17 -5.93 10.68
CA LYS A 86 4.05 -6.11 9.50
C LYS A 86 3.51 -7.11 8.48
N GLU A 87 2.77 -8.10 8.97
CA GLU A 87 2.05 -9.09 8.15
C GLU A 87 0.75 -8.52 7.56
N SER A 88 0.31 -7.33 8.00
CA SER A 88 -0.89 -6.71 7.46
C SER A 88 -0.62 -6.17 6.09
N ALA A 89 -1.21 -6.83 5.08
CA ALA A 89 -1.15 -6.38 3.71
C ALA A 89 -1.48 -4.89 3.60
N ASN A 90 -2.64 -4.46 4.12
CA ASN A 90 -3.09 -3.07 4.05
C ASN A 90 -2.06 -2.09 4.64
N THR A 91 -1.53 -2.37 5.84
CA THR A 91 -0.54 -1.51 6.49
C THR A 91 0.74 -1.40 5.66
N THR A 92 1.23 -2.53 5.15
CA THR A 92 2.42 -2.57 4.30
C THR A 92 2.22 -1.77 3.02
N ARG A 93 1.03 -1.81 2.40
CA ARG A 93 0.74 -0.98 1.20
C ARG A 93 0.76 0.52 1.54
N LEU A 94 0.29 0.95 2.71
CA LEU A 94 0.38 2.36 3.12
C LEU A 94 1.84 2.81 3.29
N ALA A 95 2.69 1.97 3.89
CA ALA A 95 4.12 2.26 4.02
C ALA A 95 4.84 2.30 2.66
N GLU A 96 4.47 1.41 1.73
CA GLU A 96 4.99 1.43 0.36
C GLU A 96 4.60 2.71 -0.39
N ILE A 97 3.38 3.24 -0.17
CA ILE A 97 2.94 4.50 -0.80
C ILE A 97 3.86 5.65 -0.39
N GLY A 98 4.12 5.84 0.90
CA GLY A 98 5.04 6.88 1.37
C GLY A 98 6.45 6.74 0.77
N LYS A 99 6.99 5.51 0.76
CA LYS A 99 8.30 5.23 0.14
C LYS A 99 8.33 5.52 -1.36
N LYS A 100 7.28 5.15 -2.09
CA LYS A 100 7.17 5.39 -3.55
C LYS A 100 7.06 6.89 -3.88
N GLN A 101 6.59 7.72 -2.94
CA GLN A 101 6.60 9.18 -3.08
C GLN A 101 7.94 9.84 -2.72
N GLY A 102 8.94 9.06 -2.29
CA GLY A 102 10.24 9.59 -1.89
C GLY A 102 10.29 10.12 -0.46
N VAL A 103 9.22 9.96 0.32
CA VAL A 103 9.16 10.40 1.72
C VAL A 103 9.79 9.38 2.65
N LYS A 104 10.55 9.87 3.63
CA LYS A 104 11.14 9.05 4.69
C LYS A 104 10.01 8.35 5.45
N THR A 105 9.89 7.03 5.28
CA THR A 105 8.72 6.29 5.78
C THR A 105 9.12 5.17 6.74
N TYR A 106 8.53 5.18 7.93
CA TYR A 106 8.73 4.18 8.98
C TYR A 106 7.45 3.37 9.22
N HIS A 107 7.58 2.05 9.23
CA HIS A 107 6.49 1.13 9.55
C HIS A 107 6.75 0.50 10.92
N ILE A 108 5.87 0.80 11.89
CA ILE A 108 5.95 0.32 13.26
C ILE A 108 4.65 -0.35 13.71
N GLU A 109 4.75 -1.19 14.74
CA GLU A 109 3.59 -1.83 15.38
C GLU A 109 3.21 -1.18 16.71
N THR A 110 4.19 -0.60 17.42
CA THR A 110 4.00 0.01 18.74
C THR A 110 4.91 1.22 18.94
N LYS A 111 4.57 2.09 19.91
CA LYS A 111 5.38 3.27 20.28
C LYS A 111 6.83 2.93 20.66
N ASN A 112 7.08 1.73 21.16
CA ASN A 112 8.42 1.30 21.60
C ASN A 112 9.41 1.11 20.43
N GLN A 113 8.91 1.06 19.19
CA GLN A 113 9.76 0.94 18.00
C GLN A 113 10.24 2.30 17.48
N ILE A 114 9.71 3.42 18.01
CA ILE A 114 10.14 4.79 17.69
C ILE A 114 11.60 4.97 18.10
N LYS A 115 12.41 5.55 17.20
CA LYS A 115 13.83 5.86 17.48
C LYS A 115 14.05 7.36 17.41
N TYR A 116 14.74 7.91 18.41
CA TYR A 116 15.01 9.36 18.52
C TYR A 116 15.68 9.96 17.26
N LYS A 117 16.49 9.17 16.54
CA LYS A 117 17.18 9.63 15.31
C LYS A 117 16.30 9.65 14.05
N TRP A 118 15.03 9.28 14.15
CA TRP A 118 14.13 9.23 13.01
C TRP A 118 13.57 10.59 12.63
N PHE A 119 13.45 11.50 13.60
CA PHE A 119 12.79 12.78 13.45
C PHE A 119 13.70 13.91 13.92
N HIS A 120 13.55 15.07 13.30
CA HIS A 120 14.08 16.36 13.72
C HIS A 120 12.95 17.23 14.29
N HIS A 121 13.28 18.25 15.09
CA HIS A 121 12.25 19.12 15.70
C HIS A 121 11.44 19.91 14.65
N GLU A 122 12.04 20.24 13.51
CA GLU A 122 11.35 20.92 12.41
C GLU A 122 10.53 19.99 11.49
N ASP A 123 10.62 18.66 11.62
CA ASP A 123 9.95 17.72 10.72
C ASP A 123 8.42 17.80 10.88
N LYS A 124 7.70 17.94 9.74
CA LYS A 124 6.28 17.60 9.68
C LYS A 124 6.14 16.09 9.61
N VAL A 125 5.55 15.49 10.66
CA VAL A 125 5.34 14.04 10.75
C VAL A 125 3.89 13.69 10.40
N GLY A 126 3.70 13.00 9.28
CA GLY A 126 2.43 12.40 8.89
C GLY A 126 2.23 11.04 9.56
N ILE A 127 1.09 10.83 10.21
CA ILE A 127 0.78 9.58 10.89
C ILE A 127 -0.44 8.93 10.22
N THR A 128 -0.33 7.65 9.90
CA THR A 128 -1.46 6.85 9.40
C THR A 128 -1.40 5.45 9.98
N SER A 129 -2.52 4.73 9.95
CA SER A 129 -2.63 3.40 10.54
C SER A 129 -3.39 2.42 9.63
N GLY A 130 -3.03 1.15 9.75
CA GLY A 130 -3.71 0.06 9.07
C GLY A 130 -5.16 -0.10 9.54
N ALA A 131 -6.01 -0.68 8.70
CA ALA A 131 -7.44 -0.87 9.01
C ALA A 131 -7.69 -1.72 10.28
N SER A 132 -6.74 -2.59 10.64
CA SER A 132 -6.81 -3.47 11.82
C SER A 132 -6.08 -2.89 13.04
N THR A 133 -5.53 -1.69 12.94
CA THR A 133 -4.81 -1.03 14.04
C THR A 133 -5.80 -0.23 14.88
N PRO A 134 -5.99 -0.54 16.17
CA PRO A 134 -6.88 0.23 17.03
C PRO A 134 -6.41 1.68 17.24
N ASP A 135 -7.36 2.58 17.45
CA ASP A 135 -7.07 4.01 17.64
C ASP A 135 -6.17 4.27 18.86
N TRP A 136 -6.33 3.49 19.94
CA TRP A 136 -5.49 3.64 21.14
C TRP A 136 -4.01 3.40 20.86
N VAL A 137 -3.65 2.46 19.96
CA VAL A 137 -2.26 2.22 19.54
C VAL A 137 -1.72 3.44 18.79
N THR A 138 -2.57 4.05 17.96
CA THR A 138 -2.22 5.28 17.21
C THR A 138 -2.01 6.46 18.16
N ASN A 139 -2.89 6.63 19.14
CA ASN A 139 -2.79 7.68 20.14
C ASN A 139 -1.54 7.54 21.00
N GLU A 140 -1.20 6.31 21.43
CA GLU A 140 0.03 6.03 22.17
C GLU A 140 1.31 6.45 21.42
N VAL A 141 1.31 6.29 20.10
CA VAL A 141 2.41 6.75 19.23
C VAL A 141 2.43 8.28 19.14
N ILE A 142 1.28 8.91 18.96
CA ILE A 142 1.14 10.37 18.92
C ILE A 142 1.64 11.00 20.22
N ASP A 143 1.21 10.47 21.36
CA ASP A 143 1.61 10.97 22.68
C ASP A 143 3.11 10.82 22.88
N LYS A 144 3.70 9.70 22.42
CA LYS A 144 5.16 9.52 22.51
C LYS A 144 5.93 10.51 21.65
N LEU A 145 5.43 10.85 20.45
CA LEU A 145 6.06 11.85 19.60
C LEU A 145 5.97 13.25 20.22
N LYS A 146 4.82 13.59 20.84
CA LYS A 146 4.66 14.86 21.57
C LYS A 146 5.58 14.94 22.79
N GLU A 147 5.76 13.86 23.54
CA GLU A 147 6.70 13.84 24.68
C GLU A 147 8.15 14.06 24.24
N LEU A 148 8.53 13.53 23.07
CA LEU A 148 9.91 13.60 22.57
C LEU A 148 10.25 14.91 21.83
N TYR A 149 9.27 15.51 21.14
CA TYR A 149 9.51 16.62 20.19
C TYR A 149 8.54 17.79 20.29
N GLY A 150 7.46 17.66 21.07
CA GLY A 150 6.41 18.68 21.22
C GLY A 150 6.65 19.69 22.32
#